data_AF-A0A3P7EYX7-F1
#
_entry.id   AF-A0A3P7EYX7-F1
#
_cell.length_a   1.000
_cell.length_b   1.000
_cell.length_c   1.000
_cell.angle_alpha   90.00
_cell.angle_beta   90.00
_cell.angle_gamma   90.00
#
_symmetry.space_group_name_H-M   'P 1'
#
loop_
_entity.id
_entity.type
_entity.pdbx_description
1 polymer ?
#
loop_
_entity_poly.entity_id
_entity_poly.type
_entity_poly.pdbx_seq_one_letter_code
_entity_poly.pdbx_strand_id
1 'polypeptide(L)'
;MLLELIQMYETEQAEQYKTSISKEKASDLIVLLEILINALDKRSRPVNLLTGSFYRFLKCSTEMAPECIAKLSEENFILIVDYLRRGLQSESEKDNLLSSIKDCFEQEVSINSANAITNLGIYFTKHIRNDTAIKNFSILIEPTFTICLNAMWQEDAQSLATSAALYSLSCCDEDACKTYIKNLLSREVNHPHRTLLRTAFRRLMTDIPGKRLEKSEQRNFHDRLKHFLIETKGLLVIE
;
A
#
# COMPACT_ATOMS: atom_id res chain seq x y z
N MET A 1 8.85 15.71 21.41
CA MET A 1 10.06 15.49 20.59
C MET A 1 9.79 14.72 19.29
N LEU A 2 9.52 13.40 19.29
CA LEU A 2 9.39 12.64 18.02
C LEU A 2 8.21 13.11 17.15
N LEU A 3 7.04 13.34 17.77
CA LEU A 3 5.85 13.83 17.07
C LEU A 3 6.07 15.22 16.45
N GLU A 4 6.70 16.13 17.21
CA GLU A 4 7.05 17.48 16.75
C GLU A 4 8.05 17.41 15.59
N LEU A 5 9.01 16.49 15.66
CA LEU A 5 9.98 16.29 14.60
C LEU A 5 9.33 15.73 13.32
N ILE A 6 8.37 14.81 13.44
CA ILE A 6 7.56 14.35 12.30
C ILE A 6 6.76 15.51 11.71
N GLN A 7 6.04 16.28 12.54
CA GLN A 7 5.20 17.40 12.07
C GLN A 7 6.01 18.52 11.43
N MET A 8 7.17 18.85 12.01
CA MET A 8 8.12 19.81 11.46
C MET A 8 8.65 19.32 10.13
N TYR A 9 9.04 18.06 10.03
CA TYR A 9 9.47 17.47 8.76
C TYR A 9 8.34 17.49 7.72
N GLU A 10 7.11 17.10 8.07
CA GLU A 10 5.94 17.17 7.18
C GLU A 10 5.72 18.58 6.62
N THR A 11 5.81 19.60 7.48
CA THR A 11 5.54 21.00 7.12
C THR A 11 6.68 21.59 6.29
N GLU A 12 7.92 21.51 6.79
CA GLU A 12 9.09 22.09 6.14
C GLU A 12 9.38 21.43 4.80
N GLN A 13 9.19 20.11 4.71
CA GLN A 13 9.51 19.37 3.50
C GLN A 13 8.42 19.51 2.44
N ALA A 14 7.14 19.62 2.82
CA ALA A 14 6.08 19.93 1.87
C ALA A 14 6.29 21.27 1.13
N GLU A 15 6.88 22.25 1.82
CA GLU A 15 7.22 23.54 1.21
C GLU A 15 8.49 23.49 0.36
N GLN A 16 9.51 22.76 0.81
CA GLN A 16 10.84 22.79 0.19
C GLN A 16 11.08 21.73 -0.89
N TYR A 17 10.40 20.57 -0.88
CA TYR A 17 10.51 19.60 -1.98
C TYR A 17 9.90 20.12 -3.29
N LYS A 18 9.00 21.11 -3.22
CA LYS A 18 8.52 21.84 -4.41
C LYS A 18 9.64 22.57 -5.16
N THR A 19 10.77 22.87 -4.52
CA THR A 19 11.79 23.78 -5.08
C THR A 19 13.14 23.15 -5.39
N SER A 20 13.50 21.97 -4.85
CA SER A 20 14.50 21.00 -5.37
C SER A 20 14.98 20.03 -4.27
N ILE A 21 15.28 18.79 -4.67
CA ILE A 21 15.88 17.77 -3.79
C ILE A 21 17.39 18.01 -3.69
N SER A 22 17.88 18.47 -2.54
CA SER A 22 19.32 18.45 -2.26
C SER A 22 19.73 17.06 -1.75
N LYS A 23 20.95 16.61 -2.08
CA LYS A 23 21.48 15.31 -1.59
C LYS A 23 21.52 15.23 -0.07
N GLU A 24 21.76 16.35 0.61
CA GLU A 24 21.79 16.44 2.08
C GLU A 24 20.42 16.08 2.68
N LYS A 25 19.33 16.61 2.12
CA LYS A 25 17.97 16.33 2.60
C LYS A 25 17.55 14.88 2.40
N ALA A 26 18.02 14.25 1.33
CA ALA A 26 17.83 12.82 1.11
C ALA A 26 18.50 11.98 2.20
N SER A 27 19.72 12.35 2.62
CA SER A 27 20.42 11.71 3.73
C SER A 27 19.69 11.92 5.06
N ASP A 28 19.23 13.14 5.34
CA ASP A 28 18.47 13.44 6.56
C ASP A 28 17.15 12.66 6.64
N LEU A 29 16.45 12.51 5.50
CA LEU A 29 15.24 11.69 5.40
C LEU A 29 15.54 10.22 5.76
N ILE A 30 16.60 9.67 5.18
CA ILE A 30 17.02 8.29 5.43
C ILE A 30 17.33 8.10 6.92
N VAL A 31 18.15 8.99 7.50
CA VAL A 31 18.50 8.92 8.93
C VAL A 31 17.24 9.01 9.80
N LEU A 32 16.30 9.91 9.48
CA LEU A 32 15.06 10.03 10.23
C LEU A 32 14.20 8.76 10.13
N LEU A 33 14.05 8.19 8.94
CA LEU A 33 13.33 6.93 8.75
C LEU A 33 13.97 5.80 9.57
N GLU A 34 15.30 5.70 9.55
CA GLU A 34 16.04 4.69 10.33
C GLU A 34 15.82 4.87 11.83
N ILE A 35 15.84 6.11 12.34
CA ILE A 35 15.53 6.41 13.75
C ILE A 35 14.09 6.01 14.07
N LEU A 36 13.13 6.34 13.20
CA LEU A 36 11.71 6.04 13.41
C LEU A 36 11.44 4.54 13.40
N ILE A 37 11.98 3.81 12.44
CA ILE A 37 11.90 2.35 12.34
C ILE A 37 12.43 1.72 13.63
N ASN A 38 13.63 2.13 14.08
CA ASN A 38 14.24 1.61 15.30
C ASN A 38 13.45 1.95 16.58
N ALA A 39 12.80 3.11 16.61
CA ALA A 39 12.00 3.55 17.75
C ALA A 39 10.64 2.83 17.82
N LEU A 40 10.05 2.51 16.67
CA LEU A 40 8.75 1.87 16.55
C LEU A 40 8.83 0.34 16.64
N ASP A 41 9.88 -0.28 16.11
CA ASP A 41 10.04 -1.74 16.13
C ASP A 41 10.12 -2.30 17.56
N LYS A 42 10.70 -1.53 18.47
CA LYS A 42 10.77 -1.86 19.91
C LYS A 42 9.43 -1.74 20.64
N ARG A 43 8.36 -1.29 19.99
CA ARG A 43 7.05 -1.06 20.60
C ARG A 43 5.99 -1.91 19.91
N SER A 44 5.83 -3.15 20.38
CA SER A 44 4.68 -4.02 20.11
C SER A 44 3.41 -3.46 20.77
N ARG A 45 2.90 -2.30 20.33
CA ARG A 45 1.83 -1.59 21.05
C ARG A 45 0.84 -0.89 20.12
N PRO A 46 -0.44 -0.83 20.53
CA PRO A 46 -1.58 -0.54 19.67
C PRO A 46 -1.42 0.78 18.93
N VAL A 47 -2.06 0.80 17.76
CA VAL A 47 -2.32 1.98 16.92
C VAL A 47 -2.58 3.20 17.82
N ASN A 48 -1.61 4.11 17.88
CA ASN A 48 -1.67 5.33 18.70
C ASN A 48 -1.28 6.53 17.84
N LEU A 49 -1.41 7.76 18.36
CA LEU A 49 -1.11 8.99 17.62
C LEU A 49 0.25 8.96 16.88
N LEU A 50 1.28 8.34 17.46
CA LEU A 50 2.58 8.21 16.79
C LEU A 50 2.51 7.30 15.56
N THR A 51 1.69 6.24 15.60
CA THR A 51 1.45 5.34 14.46
C THR A 51 0.85 6.12 13.29
N GLY A 52 -0.22 6.89 13.52
CA GLY A 52 -0.88 7.68 12.48
C GLY A 52 0.05 8.72 11.87
N SER A 53 0.79 9.46 12.73
CA SER A 53 1.84 10.37 12.27
C SER A 53 2.95 9.67 11.50
N PHE A 54 3.34 8.47 11.90
CA PHE A 54 4.33 7.69 11.15
C PHE A 54 3.83 7.29 9.76
N TYR A 55 2.60 6.79 9.62
CA TYR A 55 2.06 6.45 8.29
C TYR A 55 1.86 7.68 7.41
N ARG A 56 1.44 8.82 7.99
CA ARG A 56 1.35 10.08 7.24
C ARG A 56 2.72 10.54 6.77
N PHE A 57 3.73 10.48 7.63
CA PHE A 57 5.12 10.75 7.29
C PHE A 57 5.64 9.81 6.20
N LEU A 58 5.35 8.52 6.28
CA LEU A 58 5.75 7.53 5.28
C LEU A 58 5.10 7.80 3.93
N LYS A 59 3.81 8.14 3.92
CA LYS A 59 3.08 8.59 2.72
C LYS A 59 3.75 9.83 2.11
N CYS A 60 4.05 10.85 2.91
CA CYS A 60 4.69 12.08 2.43
C CYS A 60 6.10 11.80 1.90
N SER A 61 6.88 10.98 2.59
CA SER A 61 8.25 10.62 2.21
C SER A 61 8.29 9.86 0.89
N THR A 62 7.38 8.90 0.70
CA THR A 62 7.27 8.15 -0.55
C THR A 62 6.73 8.99 -1.71
N GLU A 63 5.91 10.00 -1.44
CA GLU A 63 5.41 10.94 -2.46
C GLU A 63 6.51 11.90 -2.93
N MET A 64 7.32 12.41 -1.99
CA MET A 64 8.31 13.45 -2.26
C MET A 64 9.66 12.90 -2.72
N ALA A 65 10.09 11.75 -2.18
CA ALA A 65 11.42 11.19 -2.40
C ALA A 65 11.43 9.65 -2.35
N PRO A 66 10.65 8.96 -3.20
CA PRO A 66 10.58 7.49 -3.22
C PRO A 66 11.96 6.84 -3.44
N GLU A 67 12.87 7.51 -4.14
CA GLU A 67 14.24 7.06 -4.37
C GLU A 67 15.07 6.94 -3.09
N CYS A 68 14.75 7.69 -2.04
CA CYS A 68 15.44 7.60 -0.74
C CYS A 68 15.03 6.32 -0.03
N ILE A 69 13.73 6.01 -0.05
CA ILE A 69 13.19 4.76 0.51
C ILE A 69 13.78 3.55 -0.23
N ALA A 70 13.85 3.62 -1.57
CA ALA A 70 14.40 2.55 -2.39
C ALA A 70 15.94 2.36 -2.26
N LYS A 71 16.64 3.29 -1.59
CA LYS A 71 18.08 3.24 -1.30
C LYS A 71 18.41 2.86 0.15
N LEU A 72 17.39 2.67 1.00
CA LEU A 72 17.59 2.11 2.33
C LEU A 72 18.35 0.78 2.25
N SER A 73 19.02 0.40 3.33
CA SER A 73 19.53 -0.97 3.46
C SER A 73 18.38 -1.97 3.26
N GLU A 74 18.69 -3.17 2.78
CA GLU A 74 17.67 -4.20 2.55
C GLU A 74 16.86 -4.50 3.82
N GLU A 75 17.53 -4.54 4.98
CA GLU A 75 16.91 -4.71 6.29
C GLU A 75 15.89 -3.60 6.60
N ASN A 76 16.28 -2.34 6.44
CA ASN A 76 15.40 -1.20 6.68
C ASN A 76 14.25 -1.14 5.68
N PHE A 77 14.49 -1.52 4.42
CA PHE A 77 13.44 -1.59 3.41
C PHE A 77 12.41 -2.69 3.75
N ILE A 78 12.86 -3.87 4.18
CA ILE A 78 11.96 -4.95 4.64
C ILE A 78 11.10 -4.49 5.81
N LEU A 79 11.67 -3.74 6.76
CA LEU A 79 10.90 -3.16 7.87
C LEU A 79 9.85 -2.17 7.38
N ILE A 80 10.17 -1.30 6.41
CA ILE A 80 9.19 -0.42 5.78
C ILE A 80 8.07 -1.23 5.11
N VAL A 81 8.40 -2.28 4.37
CA VAL A 81 7.41 -3.16 3.75
C VAL A 81 6.51 -3.82 4.81
N ASP A 82 7.08 -4.26 5.92
CA ASP A 82 6.29 -4.84 7.02
C ASP A 82 5.35 -3.80 7.66
N TYR A 83 5.80 -2.56 7.86
CA TYR A 83 4.91 -1.49 8.29
C TYR A 83 3.78 -1.26 7.28
N LEU A 84 4.09 -1.16 5.98
CA LEU A 84 3.05 -0.99 4.95
C LEU A 84 2.02 -2.13 5.01
N ARG A 85 2.48 -3.37 5.16
CA ARG A 85 1.61 -4.55 5.36
C ARG A 85 0.70 -4.39 6.58
N ARG A 86 1.26 -4.06 7.75
CA ARG A 86 0.49 -3.87 8.99
C ARG A 86 -0.52 -2.73 8.88
N GLY A 87 -0.16 -1.67 8.15
CA GLY A 87 -1.05 -0.53 7.89
C GLY A 87 -2.28 -0.91 7.08
N LEU A 88 -2.17 -1.88 6.16
CA LEU A 88 -3.31 -2.43 5.42
C LEU A 88 -4.21 -3.33 6.29
N GLN A 89 -3.66 -3.92 7.35
CA GLN A 89 -4.36 -4.95 8.13
C GLN A 89 -5.15 -4.43 9.31
N SER A 90 -5.08 -3.13 9.64
CA SER A 90 -5.55 -2.49 10.88
C SER A 90 -6.42 -3.41 11.76
N GLU A 91 -5.73 -4.25 12.51
CA GLU A 91 -6.34 -5.21 13.42
C GLU A 91 -6.86 -4.42 14.61
N SER A 92 -8.17 -4.33 14.77
CA SER A 92 -8.75 -4.01 16.07
C SER A 92 -9.71 -5.10 16.49
N GLU A 93 -9.40 -5.67 17.65
CA GLU A 93 -10.42 -6.25 18.53
C GLU A 93 -11.51 -5.19 18.71
N LYS A 94 -12.71 -5.52 18.21
CA LYS A 94 -13.89 -4.66 18.25
C LYS A 94 -14.35 -4.45 19.69
N ASP A 95 -13.71 -3.51 20.37
CA ASP A 95 -14.12 -3.04 21.68
C ASP A 95 -15.17 -1.94 21.51
N ASN A 96 -16.42 -2.27 21.85
CA ASN A 96 -17.66 -1.60 21.43
C ASN A 96 -17.84 -0.13 21.88
N LEU A 97 -16.95 0.45 22.69
CA LEU A 97 -17.13 1.81 23.23
C LEU A 97 -16.39 2.92 22.47
N LEU A 98 -15.36 2.58 21.69
CA LEU A 98 -14.51 3.55 20.98
C LEU A 98 -14.42 3.26 19.47
N SER A 99 -15.31 2.41 18.94
CA SER A 99 -15.26 1.94 17.55
C SER A 99 -15.16 3.10 16.56
N SER A 100 -16.00 4.13 16.66
CA SER A 100 -15.98 5.22 15.67
C SER A 100 -14.66 6.01 15.59
N ILE A 101 -13.95 6.22 16.71
CA ILE A 101 -12.66 6.92 16.71
C ILE A 101 -11.55 5.98 16.25
N LYS A 102 -11.59 4.72 16.69
CA LYS A 102 -10.66 3.67 16.25
C LYS A 102 -10.77 3.46 14.74
N ASP A 103 -12.00 3.34 14.22
CA ASP A 103 -12.32 3.17 12.81
C ASP A 103 -11.74 4.31 11.96
N CYS A 104 -11.92 5.57 12.38
CA CYS A 104 -11.35 6.72 11.67
C CYS A 104 -9.81 6.68 11.63
N PHE A 105 -9.17 6.33 12.74
CA PHE A 105 -7.71 6.28 12.82
C PHE A 105 -7.14 5.11 12.00
N GLU A 106 -7.80 3.98 12.06
CA GLU A 106 -7.47 2.76 11.32
C GLU A 106 -7.63 2.99 9.82
N GLN A 107 -8.71 3.67 9.40
CA GLN A 107 -8.90 4.12 8.03
C GLN A 107 -7.78 5.07 7.59
N GLU A 108 -7.41 6.05 8.42
CA GLU A 108 -6.30 6.97 8.08
C GLU A 108 -4.98 6.21 7.88
N VAL A 109 -4.65 5.29 8.79
CA VAL A 109 -3.46 4.43 8.70
C VAL A 109 -3.48 3.61 7.41
N SER A 110 -4.62 2.98 7.10
CA SER A 110 -4.81 2.17 5.90
C SER A 110 -4.68 2.99 4.62
N ILE A 111 -5.33 4.15 4.55
CA ILE A 111 -5.25 5.08 3.41
C ILE A 111 -3.81 5.55 3.19
N ASN A 112 -3.11 5.96 4.26
CA ASN A 112 -1.74 6.43 4.16
C ASN A 112 -0.78 5.30 3.75
N SER A 113 -0.97 4.09 4.27
CA SER A 113 -0.21 2.92 3.83
C SER A 113 -0.44 2.63 2.34
N ALA A 114 -1.70 2.56 1.90
CA ALA A 114 -2.03 2.30 0.50
C ALA A 114 -1.49 3.40 -0.45
N ASN A 115 -1.52 4.66 -0.03
CA ASN A 115 -0.91 5.76 -0.80
C ASN A 115 0.61 5.62 -0.87
N ALA A 116 1.28 5.24 0.23
CA ALA A 116 2.71 5.00 0.24
C ALA A 116 3.11 3.83 -0.69
N ILE A 117 2.32 2.75 -0.70
CA ILE A 117 2.46 1.63 -1.64
C ILE A 117 2.26 2.11 -3.08
N THR A 118 1.26 2.95 -3.33
CA THR A 118 1.01 3.55 -4.65
C THR A 118 2.24 4.29 -5.16
N ASN A 119 2.80 5.17 -4.33
CA ASN A 119 3.97 5.98 -4.67
C ASN A 119 5.21 5.13 -4.96
N LEU A 120 5.51 4.15 -4.09
CA LEU A 120 6.64 3.23 -4.28
C LEU A 120 6.46 2.33 -5.51
N GLY A 121 5.25 1.79 -5.72
CA GLY A 121 4.96 0.95 -6.89
C GLY A 121 5.10 1.71 -8.20
N ILE A 122 4.66 2.97 -8.26
CA ILE A 122 4.89 3.87 -9.41
C ILE A 122 6.39 4.10 -9.63
N TYR A 123 7.15 4.34 -8.56
CA TYR A 123 8.59 4.53 -8.64
C TYR A 123 9.30 3.27 -9.18
N PHE A 124 9.03 2.10 -8.60
CA PHE A 124 9.66 0.85 -9.03
C PHE A 124 9.29 0.45 -10.46
N THR A 125 8.04 0.70 -10.88
CA THR A 125 7.63 0.49 -12.27
C THR A 125 8.46 1.35 -13.25
N LYS A 126 8.83 2.58 -12.85
CA LYS A 126 9.67 3.47 -13.67
C LYS A 126 11.17 3.16 -13.58
N HIS A 127 11.62 2.58 -12.47
CA HIS A 127 13.03 2.40 -12.12
C HIS A 127 13.34 0.94 -11.75
N ILE A 128 13.15 0.03 -12.72
CA ILE A 128 13.16 -1.44 -12.60
C ILE A 128 14.52 -2.06 -12.15
N ARG A 129 15.52 -1.26 -11.74
CA ARG A 129 16.89 -1.76 -11.52
C ARG A 129 17.13 -2.47 -10.16
N ASN A 130 16.12 -2.68 -9.33
CA ASN A 130 16.28 -3.26 -8.00
C ASN A 130 15.37 -4.48 -7.80
N ASP A 131 15.74 -5.61 -8.42
CA ASP A 131 14.96 -6.86 -8.40
C ASP A 131 14.68 -7.35 -6.97
N THR A 132 15.67 -7.23 -6.06
CA THR A 132 15.50 -7.64 -4.66
C THR A 132 14.46 -6.78 -3.94
N ALA A 133 14.52 -5.44 -4.08
CA ALA A 133 13.53 -4.56 -3.49
C ALA A 133 12.13 -4.78 -4.10
N ILE A 134 12.04 -4.99 -5.42
CA ILE A 134 10.76 -5.30 -6.08
C ILE A 134 10.19 -6.60 -5.51
N LYS A 135 11.00 -7.66 -5.40
CA LYS A 135 10.54 -8.95 -4.84
C LYS A 135 10.06 -8.82 -3.39
N ASN A 136 10.79 -8.07 -2.55
CA ASN A 136 10.38 -7.79 -1.18
C ASN A 136 9.10 -6.94 -1.15
N PHE A 137 8.94 -6.00 -2.08
CA PHE A 137 7.75 -5.15 -2.18
C PHE A 137 6.52 -5.93 -2.66
N SER A 138 6.70 -6.91 -3.55
CA SER A 138 5.63 -7.75 -4.11
C SER A 138 4.89 -8.59 -3.06
N ILE A 139 5.45 -8.77 -1.86
CA ILE A 139 4.73 -9.43 -0.74
C ILE A 139 3.49 -8.65 -0.29
N LEU A 140 3.38 -7.37 -0.68
CA LEU A 140 2.22 -6.53 -0.41
C LEU A 140 1.03 -6.81 -1.34
N ILE A 141 1.19 -7.60 -2.40
CA ILE A 141 0.12 -7.95 -3.33
C ILE A 141 -1.03 -8.65 -2.60
N GLU A 142 -0.73 -9.70 -1.83
CA GLU A 142 -1.72 -10.47 -1.08
C GLU A 142 -2.49 -9.61 -0.06
N PRO A 143 -1.86 -8.91 0.90
CA PRO A 143 -2.60 -8.09 1.85
C PRO A 143 -3.37 -6.95 1.19
N THR A 144 -2.90 -6.40 0.05
CA THR A 144 -3.63 -5.38 -0.70
C THR A 144 -4.88 -5.98 -1.39
N PHE A 145 -4.79 -7.19 -1.94
CA PHE A 145 -5.98 -7.90 -2.41
C PHE A 145 -6.95 -8.17 -1.26
N THR A 146 -6.46 -8.70 -0.14
CA THR A 146 -7.30 -9.04 1.02
C THR A 146 -8.11 -7.84 1.52
N ILE A 147 -7.49 -6.66 1.67
CA ILE A 147 -8.23 -5.46 2.10
C ILE A 147 -9.26 -5.02 1.04
N CYS A 148 -8.90 -5.04 -0.25
CA CYS A 148 -9.84 -4.68 -1.32
C CYS A 148 -11.05 -5.62 -1.39
N LEU A 149 -10.85 -6.89 -1.07
CA LEU A 149 -11.87 -7.93 -1.20
C LEU A 149 -12.73 -8.09 0.06
N ASN A 150 -12.18 -7.84 1.25
CA ASN A 150 -12.91 -7.90 2.51
C ASN A 150 -13.79 -6.66 2.74
N ALA A 151 -13.45 -5.53 2.11
CA ALA A 151 -14.28 -4.34 2.16
C ALA A 151 -15.56 -4.54 1.33
N MET A 152 -16.72 -4.25 1.92
CA MET A 152 -17.90 -3.94 1.11
C MET A 152 -17.57 -2.68 0.33
N TRP A 153 -17.62 -2.74 -1.01
CA TRP A 153 -17.25 -1.60 -1.84
C TRP A 153 -18.02 -0.34 -1.43
N GLN A 154 -17.28 0.71 -1.10
CA GLN A 154 -17.79 2.04 -0.82
C GLN A 154 -17.08 3.03 -1.74
N GLU A 155 -17.79 4.03 -2.27
CA GLU A 155 -17.14 5.12 -3.01
C GLU A 155 -16.49 6.09 -2.00
N ASP A 156 -15.42 5.64 -1.36
CA ASP A 156 -14.72 6.35 -0.30
C ASP A 156 -13.20 6.46 -0.57
N ALA A 157 -12.52 7.19 0.32
CA ALA A 157 -11.09 7.44 0.20
C ALA A 157 -10.25 6.15 0.35
N GLN A 158 -10.72 5.17 1.14
CA GLN A 158 -10.01 3.92 1.36
C GLN A 158 -10.06 3.01 0.13
N SER A 159 -11.21 2.90 -0.52
CA SER A 159 -11.38 2.13 -1.75
C SER A 159 -10.58 2.71 -2.91
N LEU A 160 -10.50 4.05 -2.99
CA LEU A 160 -9.62 4.73 -3.94
C LEU A 160 -8.13 4.43 -3.67
N ALA A 161 -7.68 4.57 -2.43
CA ALA A 161 -6.28 4.38 -2.07
C ALA A 161 -5.82 2.93 -2.25
N THR A 162 -6.60 1.97 -1.75
CA THR A 162 -6.29 0.53 -1.86
C THR A 162 -6.34 0.03 -3.30
N SER A 163 -7.30 0.53 -4.11
CA SER A 163 -7.34 0.26 -5.54
C SER A 163 -6.11 0.80 -6.27
N ALA A 164 -5.64 2.01 -5.93
CA ALA A 164 -4.44 2.59 -6.53
C ALA A 164 -3.18 1.81 -6.13
N ALA A 165 -3.11 1.34 -4.89
CA ALA A 165 -2.03 0.48 -4.40
C ALA A 165 -1.99 -0.86 -5.16
N LEU A 166 -3.16 -1.49 -5.34
CA LEU A 166 -3.26 -2.75 -6.07
C LEU A 166 -2.84 -2.59 -7.54
N TYR A 167 -3.25 -1.48 -8.16
CA TYR A 167 -2.84 -1.14 -9.53
C TYR A 167 -1.33 -0.94 -9.63
N SER A 168 -0.72 -0.17 -8.71
CA SER A 168 0.72 0.11 -8.75
C SER A 168 1.55 -1.17 -8.53
N LEU A 169 1.13 -2.03 -7.62
CA LEU A 169 1.75 -3.33 -7.38
C LEU A 169 1.64 -4.25 -8.60
N SER A 170 0.47 -4.27 -9.25
CA SER A 170 0.25 -5.05 -10.47
C SER A 170 1.09 -4.57 -11.65
N CYS A 171 1.38 -3.27 -11.72
CA CYS A 171 2.31 -2.70 -12.71
C CYS A 171 3.78 -2.99 -12.37
N CYS A 172 4.11 -3.00 -11.08
CA CYS A 172 5.46 -3.20 -10.55
C CYS A 172 5.94 -4.64 -10.74
N ASP A 173 5.10 -5.63 -10.44
CA ASP A 173 5.40 -7.05 -10.59
C ASP A 173 4.17 -7.83 -11.07
N GLU A 174 3.96 -7.77 -12.39
CA GLU A 174 2.82 -8.40 -13.06
C GLU A 174 2.84 -9.93 -12.86
N ASP A 175 4.03 -10.54 -12.80
CA ASP A 175 4.19 -11.98 -12.68
C ASP A 175 3.89 -12.48 -11.27
N ALA A 176 4.31 -11.76 -10.22
CA ALA A 176 3.89 -12.06 -8.86
C ALA A 176 2.37 -11.90 -8.69
N CYS A 177 1.77 -10.87 -9.30
CA CYS A 177 0.31 -10.66 -9.27
C CYS A 177 -0.44 -11.81 -9.97
N LYS A 178 -0.02 -12.22 -11.17
CA LYS A 178 -0.57 -13.39 -11.87
C LYS A 178 -0.41 -14.68 -11.07
N THR A 179 0.74 -14.85 -10.41
CA THR A 179 1.02 -16.03 -9.58
C THR A 179 0.07 -16.09 -8.39
N TYR A 180 -0.14 -14.97 -7.70
CA TYR A 180 -1.12 -14.87 -6.62
C TYR A 180 -2.55 -15.23 -7.09
N ILE A 181 -3.01 -14.63 -8.19
CA ILE A 181 -4.34 -14.91 -8.77
C ILE A 181 -4.47 -16.39 -9.14
N LYS A 182 -3.44 -16.99 -9.75
CA LYS A 182 -3.43 -18.41 -10.12
C LYS A 182 -3.55 -19.31 -8.88
N ASN A 183 -2.81 -18.99 -7.81
CA ASN A 183 -2.87 -19.72 -6.55
C ASN A 183 -4.27 -19.63 -5.93
N LEU A 184 -4.85 -18.43 -5.89
CA LEU A 184 -6.20 -18.20 -5.39
C LEU A 184 -7.26 -19.01 -6.15
N LEU A 185 -7.20 -19.01 -7.49
CA LEU A 185 -8.10 -19.80 -8.35
C LEU A 185 -7.85 -21.32 -8.30
N SER A 186 -6.72 -21.75 -7.76
CA SER A 186 -6.38 -23.19 -7.64
C SER A 186 -6.94 -23.84 -6.38
N ARG A 187 -7.35 -23.05 -5.38
CA ARG A 187 -7.95 -23.54 -4.14
C ARG A 187 -9.26 -24.27 -4.41
N GLU A 188 -9.45 -25.41 -3.77
CA GLU A 188 -10.63 -26.29 -3.97
C GLU A 188 -11.95 -25.55 -3.72
N VAL A 189 -12.00 -24.70 -2.70
CA VAL A 189 -13.17 -23.86 -2.36
C VAL A 189 -13.63 -22.95 -3.50
N ASN A 190 -12.72 -22.56 -4.40
CA ASN A 190 -13.00 -21.69 -5.54
C ASN A 190 -13.33 -22.48 -6.82
N HIS A 191 -13.18 -23.81 -6.84
CA HIS A 191 -13.44 -24.65 -8.01
C HIS A 191 -14.87 -24.53 -8.55
N PRO A 192 -15.94 -24.49 -7.71
CA PRO A 192 -17.32 -24.38 -8.20
C PRO A 192 -17.57 -23.16 -9.09
N HIS A 193 -16.85 -22.05 -8.86
CA HIS A 193 -17.02 -20.80 -9.59
C HIS A 193 -15.82 -20.41 -10.45
N ARG A 194 -14.83 -21.32 -10.60
CA ARG A 194 -13.52 -21.03 -11.18
C ARG A 194 -13.57 -20.38 -12.56
N THR A 195 -14.49 -20.80 -13.43
CA THR A 195 -14.63 -20.22 -14.78
C THR A 195 -15.10 -18.77 -14.74
N LEU A 196 -16.06 -18.46 -13.86
CA LEU A 196 -16.56 -17.10 -13.64
C LEU A 196 -15.47 -16.24 -13.02
N LEU A 197 -14.87 -16.71 -11.92
CA LEU A 197 -13.78 -16.01 -11.23
C LEU A 197 -12.61 -15.70 -12.16
N ARG A 198 -12.18 -16.67 -12.98
CA ARG A 198 -11.13 -16.49 -13.99
C ARG A 198 -11.49 -15.41 -15.00
N THR A 199 -12.76 -15.32 -15.41
CA THR A 199 -13.23 -14.31 -16.36
C THR A 199 -13.25 -12.93 -15.72
N ALA A 200 -13.72 -12.84 -14.47
CA ALA A 200 -13.70 -11.60 -13.69
C ALA A 200 -12.25 -11.10 -13.48
N PHE A 201 -11.32 -11.96 -13.06
CA PHE A 201 -9.91 -11.59 -12.92
C PHE A 201 -9.28 -11.15 -14.25
N ARG A 202 -9.60 -11.83 -15.35
CA ARG A 202 -9.11 -11.39 -16.67
C ARG A 202 -9.60 -9.98 -17.00
N ARG A 203 -10.87 -9.67 -16.73
CA ARG A 203 -11.42 -8.32 -16.94
C ARG A 203 -10.75 -7.29 -16.05
N LEU A 204 -10.57 -7.60 -14.76
CA LEU A 204 -9.87 -6.72 -13.80
C LEU A 204 -8.47 -6.37 -14.29
N MET A 205 -7.75 -7.39 -14.79
CA MET A 205 -6.37 -7.30 -15.21
C MET A 205 -6.18 -6.89 -16.68
N THR A 206 -7.27 -6.65 -17.43
CA THR A 206 -7.18 -6.11 -18.79
C THR A 206 -6.48 -4.77 -18.76
N ASP A 207 -5.61 -4.49 -19.74
CA ASP A 207 -4.91 -3.21 -19.86
C ASP A 207 -4.06 -2.81 -18.63
N ILE A 208 -3.41 -3.77 -17.97
CA ILE A 208 -2.30 -3.50 -17.02
C ILE A 208 -0.89 -3.63 -17.68
N PRO A 209 -0.63 -3.31 -18.97
CA PRO A 209 0.74 -3.28 -19.44
C PRO A 209 1.47 -2.11 -18.78
N GLY A 210 2.55 -2.42 -18.06
CA GLY A 210 3.38 -1.55 -17.19
C GLY A 210 4.05 -0.34 -17.84
N LYS A 211 3.30 0.44 -18.62
CA LYS A 211 3.74 1.68 -19.28
C LYS A 211 2.81 2.86 -19.02
N ARG A 212 1.61 2.67 -18.45
CA ARG A 212 0.66 3.76 -18.23
C ARG A 212 0.37 3.94 -16.75
N LEU A 213 1.13 4.85 -16.13
CA LEU A 213 0.99 5.20 -14.70
C LEU A 213 0.16 6.47 -14.52
N GLU A 214 -0.75 6.73 -15.45
CA GLU A 214 -1.59 7.92 -15.45
C GLU A 214 -2.76 7.78 -14.47
N LYS A 215 -3.23 8.92 -13.91
CA LYS A 215 -4.40 8.96 -13.03
C LYS A 215 -5.70 8.51 -13.74
N SER A 216 -5.75 8.60 -15.07
CA SER A 216 -6.83 8.05 -15.90
C SER A 216 -6.90 6.53 -15.76
N GLU A 217 -5.77 5.83 -15.91
CA GLU A 217 -5.73 4.37 -15.85
C GLU A 217 -5.96 3.83 -14.44
N GLN A 218 -5.50 4.55 -13.40
CA GLN A 218 -5.85 4.21 -12.01
C GLN A 218 -7.36 4.26 -11.77
N ARG A 219 -8.06 5.26 -12.35
CA ARG A 219 -9.52 5.36 -12.28
C ARG A 219 -10.21 4.24 -13.07
N ASN A 220 -9.72 3.93 -14.27
CA ASN A 220 -10.23 2.81 -15.06
C ASN A 220 -10.08 1.48 -14.30
N PHE A 221 -8.94 1.25 -13.66
CA PHE A 221 -8.72 0.06 -12.82
C PHE A 221 -9.67 0.03 -11.62
N HIS A 222 -9.89 1.17 -10.96
CA HIS A 222 -10.84 1.30 -9.85
C HIS A 222 -12.27 0.92 -10.26
N ASP A 223 -12.74 1.38 -11.43
CA ASP A 223 -14.05 1.01 -11.96
C ASP A 223 -14.13 -0.50 -12.27
N ARG A 224 -13.07 -1.08 -12.81
CA ARG A 224 -13.00 -2.53 -13.05
C ARG A 224 -12.99 -3.32 -11.75
N LEU A 225 -12.31 -2.83 -10.71
CA LEU A 225 -12.30 -3.45 -9.38
C LEU A 225 -13.67 -3.42 -8.73
N LYS A 226 -14.40 -2.30 -8.84
CA LYS A 226 -15.80 -2.20 -8.42
C LYS A 226 -16.66 -3.30 -9.06
N HIS A 227 -16.58 -3.44 -10.38
CA HIS A 227 -17.33 -4.47 -11.11
C HIS A 227 -16.89 -5.89 -10.71
N PHE A 228 -15.60 -6.12 -10.54
CA PHE A 228 -15.04 -7.38 -10.09
C PHE A 228 -15.61 -7.79 -8.72
N LEU A 229 -15.64 -6.88 -7.75
CA LEU A 229 -16.15 -7.16 -6.41
C LEU A 229 -17.66 -7.47 -6.41
N ILE A 230 -18.42 -6.80 -7.27
CA ILE A 230 -19.85 -7.09 -7.45
C ILE A 230 -20.04 -8.49 -8.08
N GLU A 231 -19.29 -8.82 -9.13
CA GLU A 231 -19.40 -10.08 -9.88
C GLU A 231 -18.93 -11.29 -9.05
N THR A 232 -17.97 -11.11 -8.15
CA THR A 232 -17.37 -12.19 -7.35
C THR A 232 -17.89 -12.29 -5.93
N LYS A 233 -18.82 -11.41 -5.53
CA LYS A 233 -19.38 -11.34 -4.17
C LYS A 233 -19.94 -12.69 -3.73
N GLY A 234 -19.37 -13.25 -2.66
CA GLY A 234 -19.79 -14.54 -2.09
C GLY A 234 -19.37 -15.77 -2.91
N LEU A 235 -18.63 -15.59 -4.00
CA LEU A 235 -18.15 -16.68 -4.86
C LEU A 235 -16.64 -16.93 -4.70
N LEU A 236 -15.89 -15.89 -4.34
CA LEU A 236 -14.45 -15.94 -4.13
C LEU A 236 -14.13 -16.07 -2.63
N VAL A 237 -13.38 -17.09 -2.28
CA VAL A 237 -12.85 -17.31 -0.93
C VAL A 237 -11.34 -17.06 -0.93
N ILE A 238 -10.88 -16.23 0.00
CA ILE A 238 -9.50 -15.70 0.09
C ILE A 238 -8.73 -16.31 1.27
N GLU A 239 -9.45 -16.89 2.23
CA GLU A 239 -8.92 -17.64 3.36
C GLU A 239 -8.85 -19.15 3.05
#